data_AF-A0A958FDP9-F1
#
_entry.id   AF-A0A958FDP9-F1
#
_cell.length_a   1.000
_cell.length_b   1.000
_cell.length_c   1.000
_cell.angle_alpha   90.00
_cell.angle_beta   90.00
_cell.angle_gamma   90.00
#
_symmetry.space_group_name_H-M   'P 1'
#
loop_
_entity.id
_entity.type
_entity.pdbx_description
1 polymer ?
#
loop_
_entity_poly.entity_id
_entity_poly.type
_entity_poly.pdbx_seq_one_letter_code
_entity_poly.pdbx_strand_id
1 'polypeptide(L)'
;RQADILVAAIGQAEFVKGNMVKDGAVVIDVGINRVDDPTRERGYRLAGDVAFAEVAEKASFITPVPGGVGPMTIAMLLKNTVKAFELQMG
;
A
#
# COMPACT_ATOMS: atom_id res chain seq x y z
N ARG A 1 16.31 -9.84 5.48
CA ARG A 1 14.98 -10.49 5.39
C ARG A 1 14.55 -10.99 6.78
N GLN A 2 14.33 -10.08 7.74
CA GLN A 2 14.04 -10.41 9.14
C GLN A 2 12.72 -9.78 9.65
N ALA A 3 12.12 -8.87 8.89
CA ALA A 3 10.95 -8.11 9.33
C ALA A 3 9.69 -8.98 9.39
N ASP A 4 9.01 -8.95 10.53
CA ASP A 4 7.67 -9.52 10.71
C ASP A 4 6.58 -8.64 10.09
N ILE A 5 6.81 -7.32 10.07
CA ILE A 5 5.94 -6.32 9.44
C ILE A 5 6.81 -5.45 8.53
N LEU A 6 6.38 -5.29 7.28
CA LEU A 6 7.02 -4.45 6.28
C LEU A 6 6.04 -3.39 5.79
N VAL A 7 6.42 -2.11 5.89
CA VAL A 7 5.68 -0.99 5.30
C VAL A 7 6.50 -0.44 4.14
N ALA A 8 6.02 -0.61 2.91
CA ALA A 8 6.67 -0.14 1.69
C ALA A 8 6.15 1.25 1.32
N ALA A 9 7.04 2.25 1.31
CA ALA A 9 6.74 3.65 1.00
C ALA A 9 7.94 4.30 0.26
N ILE A 10 8.42 3.60 -0.77
CA ILE A 10 9.60 3.92 -1.58
C ILE A 10 9.25 4.87 -2.73
N GLY A 11 8.04 4.74 -3.30
CA GLY A 11 7.63 5.49 -4.49
C GLY A 11 8.28 4.99 -5.78
N GLN A 12 8.50 3.67 -5.86
CA GLN A 12 9.02 3.02 -7.06
C GLN A 12 8.25 1.72 -7.31
N ALA A 13 7.63 1.63 -8.49
CA ALA A 13 6.78 0.50 -8.86
C ALA A 13 7.49 -0.85 -8.69
N GLU A 14 6.87 -1.75 -7.94
CA GLU A 14 7.26 -3.15 -7.82
C GLU A 14 8.72 -3.38 -7.39
N PHE A 15 9.32 -2.43 -6.67
CA PHE A 15 10.70 -2.51 -6.16
C PHE A 15 10.89 -3.66 -5.16
N VAL A 16 9.94 -3.84 -4.22
CA VAL A 16 9.99 -4.90 -3.22
C VAL A 16 9.59 -6.23 -3.86
N LYS A 17 10.59 -7.11 -4.06
CA LYS A 17 10.43 -8.43 -4.66
C LYS A 17 10.22 -9.54 -3.62
N GLY A 18 9.72 -10.69 -4.07
CA GLY A 18 9.43 -11.83 -3.18
C GLY A 18 10.64 -12.31 -2.37
N ASN A 19 11.86 -12.25 -2.91
CA ASN A 19 13.07 -12.65 -2.21
C ASN A 19 13.51 -11.68 -1.09
N MET A 20 12.92 -10.48 -1.02
CA MET A 20 13.22 -9.47 0.00
C MET A 20 12.36 -9.64 1.27
N VAL A 21 11.26 -10.40 1.18
CA VAL A 21 10.23 -10.52 2.22
C VAL A 21 10.39 -11.83 3.01
N LYS A 22 10.24 -11.75 4.34
CA LYS A 22 10.25 -12.91 5.25
C LYS A 22 8.95 -13.70 5.05
N ASP A 23 9.03 -15.02 5.06
CA ASP A 23 7.85 -15.88 4.93
C ASP A 23 6.95 -15.69 6.17
N GLY A 24 5.66 -15.48 5.95
CA GLY A 24 4.68 -15.15 6.98
C GLY A 24 4.62 -13.67 7.39
N ALA A 25 5.42 -12.77 6.80
CA ALA A 25 5.39 -11.35 7.14
C ALA A 25 4.06 -10.68 6.76
N VAL A 26 3.69 -9.63 7.49
CA VAL A 26 2.61 -8.70 7.13
C VAL A 26 3.18 -7.58 6.27
N VAL A 27 2.58 -7.33 5.11
CA VAL A 27 3.07 -6.32 4.16
C VAL A 27 2.01 -5.25 3.93
N ILE A 28 2.40 -3.99 4.15
CA ILE A 28 1.58 -2.81 3.88
C ILE A 28 2.25 -2.04 2.75
N ASP A 29 1.60 -1.98 1.60
CA ASP A 29 2.04 -1.24 0.42
C ASP A 29 1.34 0.13 0.38
N VAL A 30 2.11 1.17 0.69
CA VAL A 30 1.69 2.57 0.68
C VAL A 30 1.93 3.21 -0.70
N GLY A 31 2.77 2.59 -1.53
CA GLY A 31 3.19 3.12 -2.81
C GLY A 31 2.01 3.31 -3.77
N ILE A 32 2.02 4.43 -4.49
CA ILE A 32 1.18 4.64 -5.66
C ILE A 32 2.06 5.12 -6.80
N ASN A 33 2.21 4.26 -7.79
CA ASN A 33 3.00 4.49 -8.99
C ASN A 33 2.09 4.35 -10.21
N ARG A 34 2.30 5.20 -11.23
CA ARG A 34 1.66 5.04 -12.54
C ARG A 34 2.60 4.25 -13.43
N VAL A 35 2.10 3.17 -13.99
CA VAL A 35 2.83 2.33 -14.94
C VAL A 35 2.08 2.37 -16.25
N ASP A 36 2.76 2.74 -17.32
CA ASP A 36 2.17 2.84 -18.66
C ASP A 36 1.51 1.51 -19.05
N ASP A 37 0.26 1.59 -19.49
CA ASP A 37 -0.56 0.46 -19.86
C ASP A 37 -1.57 0.92 -20.93
N PRO A 38 -1.26 0.71 -22.23
CA PRO A 38 -2.11 1.18 -23.33
C PRO A 38 -3.45 0.44 -23.41
N THR A 39 -3.62 -0.65 -22.66
CA THR A 39 -4.88 -1.39 -22.60
C THR A 39 -5.91 -0.73 -21.68
N ARG A 40 -5.48 0.26 -20.87
CA ARG A 40 -6.34 0.99 -19.93
C ARG A 40 -6.79 2.32 -20.55
N GLU A 41 -8.02 2.73 -20.24
CA GLU A 41 -8.60 3.99 -20.69
C GLU A 41 -7.72 5.21 -20.40
N ARG A 42 -7.06 5.23 -19.23
CA ARG A 42 -6.19 6.33 -18.80
C ARG A 42 -4.76 6.25 -19.35
N GLY A 43 -4.42 5.22 -20.12
CA GLY A 43 -3.07 4.95 -20.63
C GLY A 43 -2.08 4.44 -19.59
N TYR A 44 -2.52 4.23 -18.34
CA TYR A 44 -1.71 3.67 -17.26
C TYR A 44 -2.56 2.84 -16.30
N ARG A 45 -1.89 1.91 -15.61
CA ARG A 45 -2.40 1.23 -14.42
C ARG A 45 -1.73 1.80 -13.16
N LEU A 46 -2.39 1.63 -12.02
CA LEU A 46 -1.77 1.90 -10.72
C LEU A 46 -1.03 0.65 -10.25
N ALA A 47 0.16 0.86 -9.69
CA ALA A 47 0.99 -0.18 -9.08
C ALA A 47 1.53 0.31 -7.74
N GLY A 48 1.69 -0.61 -6.80
CA GLY A 48 2.33 -0.33 -5.53
C GLY A 48 3.85 -0.41 -5.61
N ASP A 49 4.51 -0.26 -4.48
CA ASP A 49 5.97 -0.46 -4.38
C ASP A 49 6.33 -1.96 -4.31
N VAL A 50 5.34 -2.82 -4.08
CA VAL A 50 5.51 -4.26 -3.90
C VAL A 50 5.10 -5.02 -5.16
N ALA A 51 5.93 -5.98 -5.59
CA ALA A 51 5.56 -6.96 -6.61
C ALA A 51 4.51 -7.92 -6.04
N PHE A 52 3.24 -7.53 -6.09
CA PHE A 52 2.15 -8.18 -5.35
C PHE A 52 2.07 -9.69 -5.60
N ALA A 53 2.16 -10.14 -6.86
CA ALA A 53 2.05 -11.56 -7.19
C ALA A 53 3.12 -12.43 -6.49
N GLU A 54 4.37 -11.96 -6.48
CA GLU A 54 5.48 -12.69 -5.84
C GLU A 54 5.40 -12.65 -4.31
N VAL A 55 4.97 -11.51 -3.75
CA VAL A 55 4.96 -11.30 -2.29
C VAL A 55 3.72 -11.90 -1.63
N ALA A 56 2.59 -11.95 -2.33
CA ALA A 56 1.36 -12.56 -1.84
C ALA A 56 1.51 -14.06 -1.55
N GLU A 57 2.39 -14.77 -2.27
CA GLU A 57 2.69 -16.19 -2.00
C GLU A 57 3.44 -16.41 -0.68
N LYS A 58 4.07 -15.35 -0.13
CA LYS A 58 4.92 -15.43 1.07
C LYS A 58 4.32 -14.75 2.28
N ALA A 59 3.64 -13.62 2.07
CA ALA A 59 3.09 -12.80 3.14
C ALA A 59 1.88 -13.48 3.79
N SER A 60 1.72 -13.32 5.11
CA SER A 60 0.49 -13.75 5.81
C SER A 60 -0.67 -12.80 5.50
N PHE A 61 -0.36 -11.51 5.34
CA PHE A 61 -1.29 -10.47 4.92
C PHE A 61 -0.57 -9.49 4.01
N ILE A 62 -1.25 -9.01 2.97
CA ILE A 62 -0.71 -7.99 2.05
C ILE A 62 -1.82 -7.06 1.58
N THR A 63 -1.56 -5.76 1.55
CA THR A 63 -2.50 -4.77 0.98
C THR A 63 -2.31 -4.63 -0.54
N PRO A 64 -3.37 -4.68 -1.35
CA PRO A 64 -3.25 -4.48 -2.80
C PRO A 64 -3.11 -3.00 -3.17
N VAL A 65 -2.56 -2.74 -4.35
CA VAL A 65 -2.61 -1.42 -4.99
C VAL A 65 -3.16 -1.59 -6.41
N PRO A 66 -4.28 -0.92 -6.77
CA PRO A 66 -5.11 -0.04 -5.92
C PRO A 66 -5.95 -0.81 -4.89
N GLY A 67 -6.59 -0.09 -3.96
CA GLY A 67 -7.58 -0.64 -3.02
C GLY A 67 -7.09 -0.89 -1.60
N GLY A 68 -5.79 -0.73 -1.33
CA GLY A 68 -5.20 -0.87 0.01
C GLY A 68 -5.22 0.42 0.82
N VAL A 69 -4.08 1.11 0.91
CA VAL A 69 -3.88 2.23 1.84
C VAL A 69 -4.65 3.50 1.45
N GLY A 70 -4.87 3.76 0.16
CA GLY A 70 -5.50 4.99 -0.33
C GLY A 70 -6.87 5.32 0.30
N PRO A 71 -7.86 4.41 0.28
CA PRO A 71 -9.15 4.64 0.97
C PRO A 71 -9.00 4.90 2.47
N MET A 72 -8.05 4.24 3.12
CA MET A 72 -7.78 4.45 4.56
C MET A 72 -7.22 5.84 4.83
N THR A 73 -6.41 6.41 3.93
CA THR A 73 -5.91 7.78 4.07
C THR A 73 -7.06 8.80 4.16
N ILE A 74 -8.09 8.65 3.31
CA ILE A 74 -9.28 9.52 3.34
C ILE A 74 -10.06 9.32 4.64
N ALA A 75 -10.32 8.06 5.02
CA ALA A 75 -11.03 7.76 6.26
C ALA A 75 -10.31 8.33 7.50
N MET A 76 -8.98 8.24 7.53
CA MET A 76 -8.18 8.77 8.64
C MET A 76 -8.14 10.30 8.66
N LEU A 77 -8.18 10.97 7.50
CA LEU A 77 -8.38 12.42 7.46
C LEU A 77 -9.70 12.81 8.13
N LEU A 78 -10.81 12.17 7.74
CA LEU A 78 -12.12 12.45 8.32
C LEU A 78 -12.17 12.16 9.82
N LYS A 79 -11.58 11.04 10.26
CA LYS A 79 -11.45 10.71 11.67
C LYS A 79 -10.69 11.78 12.45
N ASN A 80 -9.59 12.28 11.87
CA ASN A 80 -8.81 13.35 12.49
C ASN A 80 -9.61 14.66 12.55
N THR A 81 -10.42 14.96 11.53
CA THR A 81 -11.33 16.12 11.53
C THR A 81 -12.37 16.02 12.65
N VAL A 82 -13.02 14.85 12.82
CA VAL A 82 -13.98 14.64 13.92
C VAL A 82 -13.29 14.79 15.28
N LYS A 83 -12.11 14.18 15.46
CA LYS A 83 -11.34 14.31 16.68
C LYS A 83 -10.98 15.77 17.00
N ALA A 84 -10.60 16.55 15.98
CA ALA A 84 -10.30 17.97 16.15
C ALA A 84 -11.53 18.77 16.60
N PHE A 85 -12.71 18.46 16.05
CA PHE A 85 -13.97 19.07 16.46
C PHE A 85 -14.33 18.73 17.92
N GLU A 86 -14.22 17.45 18.32
CA GLU A 86 -14.50 17.02 19.69
C GLU A 86 -13.58 17.73 20.71
N LEU A 87 -12.30 17.94 20.37
CA LEU A 87 -11.34 18.64 21.22
C LEU A 87 -11.60 20.15 21.36
N GLN A 88 -12.32 20.77 20.41
CA GLN A 88 -12.69 22.19 20.49
C GLN A 88 -13.99 22.41 21.27
N MET A 89 -14.84 21.38 21.35
CA MET A 89 -16.15 21.45 21.98
C MET A 89 -16.15 21.05 23.47
N GLY A 90 -15.05 20.47 23.96
CA GLY A 90 -14.81 20.17 25.38
C GLY A 90 -13.97 21.26 26.05
#